data_AF-A0A091I995-F1
#
_entry.id   AF-A0A091I995-F1
#
_cell.length_a   1.000
_cell.length_b   1.000
_cell.length_c   1.000
_cell.angle_alpha   90.00
_cell.angle_beta   90.00
_cell.angle_gamma   90.00
#
_symmetry.space_group_name_H-M   'P 1'
#
loop_
_entity.id
_entity.type
_entity.pdbx_description
1 polymer ?
#
loop_
_entity_poly.entity_id
_entity_poly.type
_entity_poly.pdbx_seq_one_letter_code
_entity_poly.pdbx_strand_id
1 'polypeptide(L)'
;LKTCHLLLQITVKDIEDFEKSYKDSEEELADIKAAYMDFEGDMDRIMDSVLCVDYTDEPRIRKIIEKAIDDGEVPAYKCFVKESKQKRTARKRRVEKEAREAEKTKEELGLGDEDDLKALIQRRKEDRKKEMDDFLSQLEAKYGNKGKKGGKKTTAKKGK
;
A
#
# COMPACT_ATOMS: atom_id res chain seq x y z
N LEU A 1 9.64 21.22 -30.11
CA LEU A 1 10.14 20.54 -28.89
C LEU A 1 9.13 19.47 -28.49
N LYS A 2 9.28 18.24 -29.02
CA LYS A 2 8.50 17.06 -28.60
C LYS A 2 9.20 16.45 -27.37
N THR A 3 9.21 17.21 -26.29
CA THR A 3 9.86 16.82 -25.05
C THR A 3 8.86 16.08 -24.17
N CYS A 4 9.26 14.88 -23.72
CA CYS A 4 8.78 14.30 -22.47
C CYS A 4 7.34 13.72 -22.45
N HIS A 5 6.97 12.89 -23.42
CA HIS A 5 5.82 11.95 -23.28
C HIS A 5 6.19 10.47 -23.49
N LEU A 6 7.47 10.16 -23.75
CA LEU A 6 7.99 8.79 -23.64
C LEU A 6 8.50 8.55 -22.21
N LEU A 7 7.61 8.66 -21.22
CA LEU A 7 7.79 7.81 -20.05
C LEU A 7 7.56 6.38 -20.58
N LEU A 8 8.60 5.57 -20.55
CA LEU A 8 8.50 4.13 -20.79
C LEU A 8 7.26 3.63 -20.05
N GLN A 9 6.27 3.12 -20.78
CA GLN A 9 5.15 2.47 -20.13
C GLN A 9 5.69 1.19 -19.54
N ILE A 10 5.93 1.19 -18.24
CA ILE A 10 6.31 0.00 -17.50
C ILE A 10 5.05 -0.87 -17.43
N THR A 11 5.14 -2.04 -18.04
CA THR A 11 4.11 -3.06 -18.01
C THR A 11 4.41 -4.08 -16.91
N VAL A 12 3.41 -4.88 -16.53
CA VAL A 12 3.61 -5.98 -15.56
C VAL A 12 4.67 -6.96 -16.06
N LYS A 13 4.76 -7.17 -17.38
CA LYS A 13 5.77 -8.03 -18.00
C LYS A 13 7.19 -7.50 -17.77
N ASP A 14 7.39 -6.19 -17.85
CA ASP A 14 8.71 -5.59 -17.62
C ASP A 14 9.18 -5.82 -16.17
N ILE A 15 8.24 -5.82 -15.22
CA ILE A 15 8.52 -6.12 -13.80
C ILE A 15 8.88 -7.60 -13.63
N GLU A 16 8.10 -8.52 -14.21
CA GLU A 16 8.37 -9.95 -14.16
C GLU A 16 9.70 -10.33 -14.83
N ASP A 17 10.03 -9.67 -15.94
CA ASP A 17 11.28 -9.91 -16.67
C ASP A 17 12.48 -9.34 -15.90
N PHE A 18 12.32 -8.17 -15.26
CA PHE A 18 13.31 -7.65 -14.32
C PHE A 18 13.54 -8.61 -13.15
N GLU A 19 12.48 -9.08 -12.50
CA GLU A 19 12.56 -10.01 -11.37
C GLU A 19 13.36 -11.27 -11.73
N LYS A 20 13.09 -11.87 -12.89
CA LYS A 20 13.83 -13.04 -13.38
C LYS A 20 15.30 -12.75 -13.67
N SER A 21 15.61 -11.54 -14.15
CA SER A 21 16.98 -11.14 -14.45
C SER A 21 17.78 -10.78 -13.20
N TYR A 22 17.10 -10.31 -12.14
CA TYR A 22 17.71 -9.90 -10.89
C TYR A 22 17.94 -11.10 -9.95
N LYS A 23 16.96 -12.01 -9.85
CA LYS A 23 17.10 -13.21 -9.00
C LYS A 23 18.26 -14.10 -9.45
N ASP A 24 19.06 -14.52 -8.48
CA ASP A 24 20.30 -15.29 -8.62
C ASP A 24 21.40 -14.60 -9.46
N SER A 25 21.28 -13.29 -9.69
CA SER A 25 22.30 -12.48 -10.36
C SER A 25 23.44 -12.08 -9.42
N GLU A 26 24.57 -11.64 -10.00
CA GLU A 26 25.68 -11.07 -9.22
C GLU A 26 25.27 -9.79 -8.49
N GLU A 27 24.33 -9.03 -9.04
CA GLU A 27 23.78 -7.81 -8.45
C GLU A 27 23.00 -8.14 -7.17
N GLU A 28 22.11 -9.14 -7.21
CA GLU A 28 21.38 -9.59 -6.02
C GLU A 28 22.35 -10.10 -4.94
N LEU A 29 23.38 -10.86 -5.31
CA LEU A 29 24.38 -11.33 -4.35
C LEU A 29 25.12 -10.17 -3.66
N ALA A 30 25.44 -9.11 -4.40
CA ALA A 30 26.08 -7.92 -3.86
C ALA A 30 25.13 -7.17 -2.91
N ASP A 31 23.86 -7.00 -3.30
CA ASP A 31 22.84 -6.33 -2.50
C ASP A 31 22.54 -7.09 -1.20
N ILE A 32 22.45 -8.42 -1.26
CA ILE A 32 22.26 -9.25 -0.06
C ILE A 32 23.43 -9.10 0.91
N LYS A 33 24.67 -9.10 0.40
CA LYS A 33 25.87 -8.91 1.23
C LYS A 33 25.92 -7.52 1.83
N ALA A 34 25.60 -6.49 1.05
CA ALA A 34 25.52 -5.11 1.52
C ALA A 34 24.47 -4.97 2.64
N ALA A 35 23.25 -5.44 2.41
CA ALA A 35 22.19 -5.45 3.42
C ALA A 35 22.58 -6.23 4.68
N TYR A 36 23.25 -7.38 4.52
CA TYR A 36 23.74 -8.17 5.64
C TYR A 36 24.76 -7.41 6.50
N MET A 37 25.66 -6.64 5.86
CA MET A 37 26.62 -5.79 6.55
C MET A 37 25.95 -4.60 7.25
N ASP A 38 25.03 -3.92 6.56
CA ASP A 38 24.33 -2.75 7.08
C ASP A 38 23.42 -3.07 8.28
N PHE A 39 22.82 -4.26 8.29
CA PHE A 39 21.90 -4.70 9.35
C PHE A 39 22.51 -5.71 10.31
N GLU A 40 23.83 -5.91 10.29
CA GLU A 40 24.56 -6.80 11.19
C GLU A 40 23.93 -8.22 11.30
N GLY A 41 23.45 -8.73 10.16
CA GLY A 41 22.81 -10.05 10.08
C GLY A 41 21.39 -10.15 10.64
N ASP A 42 20.66 -9.04 10.83
CA ASP A 42 19.23 -9.09 11.15
C ASP A 42 18.37 -9.45 9.93
N MET A 43 17.93 -10.71 9.89
CA MET A 43 17.12 -11.24 8.79
C MET A 43 15.75 -10.55 8.62
N ASP A 44 15.17 -9.92 9.64
CA ASP A 44 13.95 -9.12 9.43
C ASP A 44 14.25 -7.95 8.48
N ARG A 45 15.31 -7.20 8.76
CA ARG A 45 15.67 -6.00 8.00
C ARG A 45 16.21 -6.32 6.60
N ILE A 46 16.98 -7.39 6.48
CA ILE A 46 17.53 -7.84 5.19
C ILE A 46 16.38 -8.20 4.23
N MET A 47 15.36 -8.92 4.71
CA MET A 47 14.22 -9.30 3.87
C MET A 47 13.39 -8.08 3.44
N ASP A 48 13.31 -7.05 4.30
CA ASP A 48 12.58 -5.81 3.98
C ASP A 48 13.37 -4.88 3.04
N SER A 49 14.70 -5.03 2.94
CA SER A 49 15.56 -4.13 2.15
C SER A 49 15.88 -4.64 0.75
N VAL A 50 16.01 -5.96 0.56
CA VAL A 50 16.44 -6.54 -0.72
C VAL A 50 15.27 -6.56 -1.71
N LEU A 51 15.54 -6.25 -2.98
CA LEU A 51 14.53 -6.18 -4.03
C LEU A 51 13.98 -7.56 -4.40
N CYS A 52 12.72 -7.60 -4.83
CA CYS A 52 12.07 -8.81 -5.37
C CYS A 52 12.09 -10.02 -4.41
N VAL A 53 12.13 -9.77 -3.10
CA VAL A 53 12.15 -10.80 -2.06
C VAL A 53 10.77 -11.02 -1.49
N ASP A 54 10.32 -12.28 -1.52
CA ASP A 54 9.17 -12.74 -0.74
C ASP A 54 9.62 -13.47 0.52
N TYR A 55 8.72 -13.57 1.51
CA TYR A 55 8.97 -14.33 2.73
C TYR A 55 9.26 -15.82 2.46
N THR A 56 8.84 -16.34 1.30
CA THR A 56 9.15 -17.71 0.84
C THR A 56 10.60 -17.87 0.43
N ASP A 57 11.30 -16.78 0.09
CA ASP A 57 12.68 -16.78 -0.37
C ASP A 57 13.72 -16.73 0.77
N GLU A 58 13.28 -16.55 2.02
CA GLU A 58 14.17 -16.55 3.19
C GLU A 58 15.13 -17.75 3.22
N PRO A 59 14.72 -19.00 2.92
CA PRO A 59 15.63 -20.13 2.89
C PRO A 59 16.71 -20.03 1.80
N ARG A 60 16.43 -19.36 0.68
CA ARG A 60 17.40 -19.15 -0.41
C ARG A 60 18.40 -18.08 -0.01
N ILE A 61 17.93 -16.93 0.47
CA ILE A 61 18.77 -15.81 0.93
C ILE A 61 19.66 -16.24 2.09
N ARG A 62 19.13 -17.01 3.04
CA ARG A 62 19.95 -17.56 4.13
C ARG A 62 21.10 -18.42 3.61
N LYS A 63 20.87 -19.29 2.62
CA LYS A 63 21.93 -20.11 2.02
C LYS A 63 22.99 -19.27 1.32
N ILE A 64 22.61 -18.16 0.69
CA ILE A 64 23.55 -17.22 0.07
C ILE A 64 24.45 -16.60 1.15
N ILE A 65 23.87 -16.14 2.26
CA ILE A 65 24.61 -15.55 3.38
C ILE A 65 25.50 -16.61 4.06
N GLU A 66 25.00 -17.82 4.28
CA GLU A 66 25.79 -18.93 4.85
C GLU A 66 27.02 -19.23 3.99
N LYS A 67 26.87 -19.31 2.68
CA LYS A 67 28.02 -19.47 1.75
C LYS A 67 28.98 -18.29 1.83
N ALA A 68 28.48 -17.05 1.83
CA ALA A 68 29.34 -15.86 1.92
C ALA A 68 30.11 -15.79 3.26
N ILE A 69 29.57 -16.34 4.35
CA ILE A 69 30.27 -16.49 5.63
C ILE A 69 31.32 -17.59 5.54
N ASP A 70 30.99 -18.74 4.96
CA ASP A 70 31.90 -19.89 4.81
C ASP A 70 33.10 -19.53 3.90
N ASP A 71 32.85 -18.74 2.85
CA ASP A 71 33.86 -18.21 1.92
C ASP A 71 34.68 -17.06 2.54
N GLY A 72 34.27 -16.55 3.71
CA GLY A 72 34.96 -15.49 4.44
C GLY A 72 34.78 -14.08 3.86
N GLU A 73 33.80 -13.89 2.98
CA GLU A 73 33.52 -12.60 2.35
C GLU A 73 32.77 -11.63 3.28
N VAL A 74 31.95 -12.16 4.18
CA VAL A 74 31.22 -11.37 5.19
C VAL A 74 31.43 -11.94 6.61
N PRO A 75 31.43 -11.09 7.65
CA PRO A 75 31.65 -11.55 9.01
C PRO A 75 30.45 -12.34 9.56
N ALA A 76 30.71 -13.31 10.44
CA ALA A 76 29.67 -14.05 11.14
C ALA A 76 29.06 -13.20 12.29
N TYR A 77 27.94 -12.53 12.03
CA TYR A 77 27.24 -11.75 13.06
C TYR A 77 26.44 -12.65 14.01
N LYS A 78 26.45 -12.28 15.29
CA LYS A 78 25.74 -13.04 16.34
C LYS A 78 24.23 -13.10 16.09
N CYS A 79 23.64 -12.03 15.54
CA CYS A 79 22.21 -11.95 15.27
C CYS A 79 21.76 -13.05 14.28
N PHE A 80 22.54 -13.27 13.23
CA PHE A 80 22.31 -14.32 12.24
C PHE A 80 22.60 -15.72 12.80
N VAL A 81 23.79 -15.92 13.36
CA VAL A 81 24.26 -17.25 13.80
C VAL A 81 23.41 -17.81 14.95
N LYS A 82 23.00 -16.96 15.90
CA LYS A 82 22.22 -17.38 17.08
C LYS A 82 20.72 -17.22 16.88
N GLU A 83 20.26 -17.03 15.66
CA GLU A 83 18.84 -16.84 15.41
C GLU A 83 18.03 -18.09 15.79
N SER A 84 17.07 -17.91 16.71
CA SER A 84 16.19 -18.98 17.15
C SER A 84 15.25 -19.43 16.03
N LYS A 85 14.95 -20.73 15.98
CA LYS A 85 13.94 -21.29 15.07
C LYS A 85 12.57 -20.64 15.28
N GLN A 86 12.25 -20.28 16.53
CA GLN A 86 11.01 -19.59 16.88
C GLN A 86 10.91 -18.22 16.21
N LYS A 87 11.98 -17.42 16.15
CA LYS A 87 11.97 -16.12 15.46
C LYS A 87 11.64 -16.28 13.98
N ARG A 88 12.23 -17.28 13.32
CA ARG A 88 11.96 -17.60 11.90
C ARG A 88 10.51 -18.02 11.68
N THR A 89 10.01 -18.94 12.49
CA THR A 89 8.61 -19.39 12.38
C THR A 89 7.63 -18.25 12.69
N ALA A 90 7.96 -17.38 13.64
CA ALA A 90 7.14 -16.22 13.98
C ALA A 90 7.05 -15.23 12.82
N ARG A 91 8.16 -14.96 12.12
CA ARG A 91 8.17 -14.15 10.88
C ARG A 91 7.22 -14.71 9.84
N LYS A 92 7.35 -15.99 9.50
CA LYS A 92 6.46 -16.66 8.53
C LYS A 92 4.98 -16.55 8.94
N ARG A 93 4.67 -16.80 10.21
CA ARG A 93 3.30 -16.70 10.74
C ARG A 93 2.74 -15.28 10.72
N ARG A 94 3.56 -14.26 10.94
CA ARG A 94 3.14 -12.85 10.88
C ARG A 94 2.65 -12.51 9.47
N VAL A 95 3.43 -12.88 8.46
CA VAL A 95 3.07 -12.64 7.05
C VAL A 95 1.84 -13.44 6.64
N GLU A 96 1.74 -14.71 7.02
CA GLU A 96 0.54 -15.54 6.76
C GLU A 96 -0.72 -14.95 7.43
N LYS A 97 -0.58 -14.41 8.64
CA LYS A 97 -1.68 -13.77 9.35
C LYS A 97 -2.11 -12.48 8.65
N GLU A 98 -1.16 -11.63 8.25
CA GLU A 98 -1.42 -10.38 7.52
C GLU A 98 -2.08 -10.67 6.17
N ALA A 99 -1.63 -11.68 5.43
CA ALA A 99 -2.24 -12.12 4.17
C ALA A 99 -3.71 -12.55 4.38
N ARG A 100 -3.99 -13.31 5.44
CA ARG A 100 -5.36 -13.73 5.79
C ARG A 100 -6.26 -12.55 6.20
N GLU A 101 -5.71 -11.59 6.93
CA GLU A 101 -6.45 -10.38 7.31
C GLU A 101 -6.74 -9.48 6.09
N ALA A 102 -5.79 -9.37 5.17
CA ALA A 102 -5.96 -8.67 3.90
C ALA A 102 -7.04 -9.34 3.03
N GLU A 103 -7.04 -10.67 2.92
CA GLU A 103 -8.05 -11.42 2.17
C GLU A 103 -9.46 -11.22 2.76
N LYS A 104 -9.60 -11.31 4.08
CA LYS A 104 -10.89 -11.02 4.74
C LYS A 104 -11.36 -9.60 4.49
N THR A 105 -10.46 -8.62 4.59
CA THR A 105 -10.81 -7.22 4.34
C THR A 105 -11.21 -7.01 2.89
N LYS A 106 -10.56 -7.69 1.94
CA LYS A 106 -10.91 -7.70 0.53
C LYS A 106 -12.33 -8.24 0.30
N GLU A 107 -12.67 -9.35 0.96
CA GLU A 107 -14.00 -9.96 0.92
C GLU A 107 -15.07 -9.04 1.54
N GLU A 108 -14.82 -8.47 2.73
CA GLU A 108 -15.73 -7.55 3.42
C GLU A 108 -16.01 -6.28 2.60
N LEU A 109 -15.01 -5.80 1.85
CA LEU A 109 -15.16 -4.65 0.95
C LEU A 109 -15.77 -5.03 -0.40
N GLY A 110 -15.96 -6.33 -0.69
CA GLY A 110 -16.47 -6.81 -1.98
C GLY A 110 -15.56 -6.48 -3.16
N LEU A 111 -14.24 -6.43 -2.93
CA LEU A 111 -13.25 -6.10 -3.96
C LEU A 111 -12.87 -7.36 -4.74
N GLY A 112 -13.47 -7.59 -5.91
CA GLY A 112 -13.13 -8.70 -6.80
C GLY A 112 -12.04 -8.33 -7.81
N ASP A 113 -12.22 -7.19 -8.47
CA ASP A 113 -11.36 -6.68 -9.55
C ASP A 113 -10.97 -5.20 -9.34
N GLU A 114 -10.04 -4.67 -10.13
CA GLU A 114 -9.61 -3.27 -10.08
C GLU A 114 -10.78 -2.29 -10.31
N ASP A 115 -11.77 -2.70 -11.11
CA ASP A 115 -12.94 -1.87 -11.40
C ASP A 115 -13.85 -1.71 -10.18
N ASP A 116 -13.90 -2.70 -9.28
CA ASP A 116 -14.62 -2.60 -8.00
C ASP A 116 -13.96 -1.55 -7.10
N LEU A 117 -12.63 -1.51 -7.08
CA LEU A 117 -11.88 -0.51 -6.31
C LEU A 117 -12.14 0.91 -6.85
N LYS A 118 -12.12 1.08 -8.17
CA LYS A 118 -12.44 2.36 -8.81
C LYS A 118 -13.86 2.80 -8.45
N ALA A 119 -14.83 1.89 -8.52
CA ALA A 119 -16.22 2.16 -8.15
C ALA A 119 -16.36 2.57 -6.68
N LEU A 120 -15.68 1.88 -5.76
CA LEU A 120 -15.65 2.22 -4.33
C LEU A 120 -15.06 3.61 -4.07
N ILE A 121 -13.98 3.98 -4.77
CA ILE A 121 -13.37 5.31 -4.66
C ILE A 121 -14.31 6.39 -5.18
N GLN A 122 -14.99 6.15 -6.31
CA GLN A 122 -15.97 7.09 -6.88
C GLN A 122 -17.15 7.28 -5.92
N ARG A 123 -17.73 6.19 -5.41
CA ARG A 123 -18.81 6.24 -4.43
C ARG A 123 -18.44 7.06 -3.19
N ARG A 124 -17.26 6.83 -2.62
CA ARG A 124 -16.76 7.61 -1.47
C ARG A 124 -16.57 9.10 -1.78
N LYS A 125 -16.22 9.47 -3.01
CA LYS A 125 -16.13 10.88 -3.43
C LYS A 125 -17.52 11.53 -3.49
N GLU A 126 -18.51 10.80 -3.99
CA GLU A 126 -19.90 11.26 -4.04
C GLU A 126 -20.51 11.41 -2.65
N ASP A 127 -20.26 10.45 -1.76
CA ASP A 127 -20.75 10.50 -0.37
C ASP A 127 -20.18 11.72 0.37
N ARG A 128 -18.86 11.99 0.25
CA ARG A 128 -18.25 13.22 0.81
C ARG A 128 -18.85 14.50 0.22
N LYS A 129 -19.23 14.49 -1.05
CA LYS A 129 -19.89 15.64 -1.68
C LYS A 129 -21.28 15.87 -1.08
N LYS A 130 -22.07 14.81 -0.92
CA LYS A 130 -23.40 14.89 -0.29
C LYS A 130 -23.31 15.40 1.15
N GLU A 131 -22.36 14.91 1.93
CA GLU A 131 -22.12 15.39 3.30
C GLU A 131 -21.79 16.89 3.33
N MET A 132 -21.00 17.39 2.36
CA MET A 132 -20.73 18.82 2.21
C MET A 132 -21.97 19.63 1.82
N ASP A 133 -22.77 19.13 0.87
CA ASP A 133 -24.02 19.78 0.45
C ASP A 133 -25.02 19.86 1.61
N ASP A 134 -25.14 18.80 2.41
CA ASP A 134 -25.97 18.75 3.63
C ASP A 134 -25.45 19.72 4.69
N PHE A 135 -24.12 19.79 4.90
CA PHE A 135 -23.50 20.74 5.82
C PHE A 135 -23.75 22.19 5.40
N LEU A 136 -23.58 22.53 4.12
CA LEU A 136 -23.87 23.86 3.57
C LEU A 136 -25.35 24.21 3.72
N SER A 137 -26.25 23.25 3.45
CA SER A 137 -27.70 23.43 3.63
C SER A 137 -28.08 23.73 5.08
N GLN A 138 -27.41 23.09 6.05
CA GLN A 138 -27.61 23.36 7.47
C GLN A 138 -27.11 24.76 7.88
N LEU A 139 -25.99 25.20 7.31
CA LEU A 139 -25.48 26.57 7.52
C LEU A 139 -26.42 27.62 6.92
N GLU A 140 -26.91 27.37 5.70
CA GLU A 140 -27.91 28.22 5.05
C GLU A 140 -29.21 28.28 5.87
N ALA A 141 -29.69 27.16 6.41
CA ALA A 141 -30.89 27.17 7.24
C ALA A 141 -30.74 27.98 8.55
N LYS A 142 -29.54 28.02 9.14
CA LYS A 142 -29.27 28.74 10.39
C LYS A 142 -29.00 30.23 10.19
N TYR A 143 -28.25 30.58 9.14
CA TYR A 143 -27.75 31.94 8.93
C TYR A 143 -28.27 32.61 7.65
N GLY A 144 -28.81 31.85 6.71
CA GLY A 144 -29.57 32.35 5.58
C GLY A 144 -30.85 32.99 6.08
N ASN A 145 -30.80 34.30 6.25
CA ASN A 145 -31.87 35.15 6.75
C ASN A 145 -33.22 34.75 6.11
N LYS A 146 -34.16 34.20 6.91
CA LYS A 146 -35.54 33.98 6.47
C LYS A 146 -36.21 35.34 6.31
N GLY A 147 -35.99 35.97 5.17
CA GLY A 147 -36.80 37.08 4.69
C GLY A 147 -38.27 36.68 4.80
N LYS A 148 -39.02 37.42 5.62
CA LYS A 148 -40.45 37.27 5.85
C LYS A 148 -41.17 36.94 4.54
N LYS A 149 -41.90 35.81 4.53
CA LYS A 149 -43.05 35.61 3.63
C LYS A 149 -44.09 36.70 3.93
N GLY A 150 -43.93 37.89 3.34
CA GLY A 150 -44.98 38.90 3.19
C GLY A 150 -45.57 38.76 1.79
N GLY A 151 -46.88 38.80 1.56
CA GLY A 151 -48.02 38.90 2.43
C GLY A 151 -49.24 38.47 1.62
N LYS A 152 -50.18 37.80 2.27
CA LYS A 152 -51.51 37.52 1.73
C LYS A 152 -52.21 38.86 1.49
N LYS A 153 -52.39 39.26 0.22
CA LYS A 153 -53.13 40.49 -0.11
C LYS A 153 -54.62 40.22 0.12
N THR A 154 -55.09 40.66 1.28
CA THR A 154 -56.52 40.74 1.62
C THR A 154 -57.20 41.81 0.78
N THR A 155 -58.46 41.50 0.46
CA THR A 155 -59.48 42.28 -0.23
C THR A 155 -59.64 43.74 0.23
N ALA A 156 -59.95 44.64 -0.70
CA ALA A 156 -60.64 45.90 -0.39
C ALA A 156 -61.56 46.38 -1.55
N LYS A 157 -62.85 46.46 -1.23
CA LYS A 157 -63.99 47.05 -1.97
C LYS A 157 -63.96 48.58 -1.91
N LYS A 158 -64.34 49.25 -3.01
CA LYS A 158 -65.19 50.48 -3.17
C LYS A 158 -64.83 51.09 -4.54
N GLY A 159 -65.72 51.38 -5.49
CA GLY A 159 -67.14 51.71 -5.44
C GLY A 159 -67.32 53.23 -5.53
N LYS A 160 -67.59 53.75 -6.73
CA LYS A 160 -68.63 54.75 -7.01
C LYS A 160 -68.88 54.83 -8.52
#